data_AF-A0A3S2UYE6-F1
#
_entry.id   AF-A0A3S2UYE6-F1
#
_cell.length_a   1.000
_cell.length_b   1.000
_cell.length_c   1.000
_cell.angle_alpha   90.00
_cell.angle_beta   90.00
_cell.angle_gamma   90.00
#
_symmetry.space_group_name_H-M   'P 1'
#
loop_
_entity.id
_entity.type
_entity.pdbx_description
1 polymer ?
#
loop_
_entity_poly.entity_id
_entity_poly.type
_entity_poly.pdbx_seq_one_letter_code
_entity_poly.pdbx_strand_id
1 'polypeptide(L)'
;MSEEPSEVDRFLALVAAAREGDISLTAIQAGLLVAAKLDIARDSRSFARKLGIAHSLVLRELNALAERQGMLEIVKRDQKTMRLHYILPPSSSR
;
A
#
# COMPACT_ATOMS: atom_id res chain seq x y z
N MET A 1 -1.72 -32.46 -7.48
CA MET A 1 -2.23 -31.28 -8.23
C MET A 1 -1.77 -30.08 -7.43
N SER A 2 -0.76 -29.35 -7.89
CA SER A 2 -0.34 -28.12 -7.22
C SER A 2 -1.33 -27.04 -7.62
N GLU A 3 -2.24 -26.68 -6.72
CA GLU A 3 -3.02 -25.45 -6.90
C GLU A 3 -2.04 -24.29 -6.74
N GLU A 4 -1.79 -23.57 -7.84
CA GLU A 4 -1.11 -22.30 -7.74
C GLU A 4 -1.98 -21.37 -6.88
N PRO A 5 -1.37 -20.66 -5.90
CA PRO A 5 -2.13 -19.76 -5.05
C PRO A 5 -2.81 -18.70 -5.92
N SER A 6 -4.07 -18.39 -5.60
CA SER A 6 -4.78 -17.36 -6.35
C SER A 6 -4.04 -16.01 -6.26
N GLU A 7 -4.32 -15.10 -7.20
CA GLU A 7 -3.74 -13.74 -7.14
C GLU A 7 -4.06 -13.04 -5.81
N VAL A 8 -5.22 -13.35 -5.23
CA VAL A 8 -5.64 -12.86 -3.91
C VAL A 8 -4.77 -13.46 -2.81
N ASP A 9 -4.57 -14.78 -2.81
CA ASP A 9 -3.71 -15.45 -1.81
C ASP A 9 -2.28 -14.95 -1.90
N ARG A 10 -1.76 -14.74 -3.11
CA ARG A 10 -0.45 -14.16 -3.33
C ARG A 10 -0.35 -12.74 -2.78
N PHE A 11 -1.37 -11.91 -3.01
CA PHE A 11 -1.41 -10.56 -2.46
C PHE A 11 -1.41 -10.59 -0.92
N LEU A 12 -2.27 -11.42 -0.31
CA LEU A 12 -2.37 -11.53 1.15
C LEU A 12 -1.08 -12.08 1.77
N ALA A 13 -0.42 -13.05 1.15
CA ALA A 13 0.86 -13.58 1.58
C ALA A 13 1.95 -12.50 1.57
N LEU A 14 1.99 -11.64 0.53
CA LEU A 14 2.92 -10.52 0.47
C LEU A 14 2.63 -9.45 1.53
N VAL A 15 1.36 -9.18 1.83
CA VAL A 15 0.97 -8.28 2.93
C VAL A 15 1.39 -8.85 4.28
N ALA A 16 1.23 -10.16 4.50
CA ALA A 16 1.70 -10.83 5.70
C ALA A 16 3.23 -10.74 5.82
N ALA A 17 3.97 -11.09 4.77
CA ALA A 17 5.43 -11.00 4.75
C ALA A 17 5.95 -9.57 5.00
N ALA A 18 5.28 -8.54 4.47
CA ALA A 18 5.63 -7.14 4.74
C ALA A 18 5.48 -6.79 6.24
N ARG A 19 4.45 -7.32 6.90
CA ARG A 19 4.23 -7.10 8.35
C ARG A 19 5.17 -7.93 9.22
N GLU A 20 5.61 -9.10 8.74
CA GLU A 20 6.65 -9.88 9.41
C GLU A 20 7.99 -9.15 9.38
N GLY A 21 8.31 -8.50 8.25
CA GLY A 21 9.51 -7.67 8.11
C GLY A 21 9.47 -6.36 8.91
N ASP A 22 8.28 -5.80 9.15
CA ASP A 22 8.07 -4.63 10.00
C ASP A 22 6.73 -4.73 10.74
N ILE A 23 6.80 -5.20 12.00
CA ILE A 23 5.64 -5.41 12.86
C ILE A 23 4.88 -4.12 13.21
N SER A 24 5.50 -2.94 12.99
CA SER A 24 4.85 -1.65 13.22
C SER A 24 3.87 -1.28 12.11
N LEU A 25 3.94 -1.95 10.95
CA LEU A 25 2.99 -1.75 9.87
C LEU A 25 1.60 -2.29 10.23
N THR A 26 0.60 -1.44 10.05
CA THR A 26 -0.79 -1.89 10.02
C THR A 26 -1.03 -2.73 8.76
N ALA A 27 -2.10 -3.53 8.76
CA ALA A 27 -2.49 -4.30 7.57
C ALA A 27 -2.78 -3.39 6.36
N ILE A 28 -3.30 -2.18 6.59
CA ILE A 28 -3.59 -1.22 5.52
C ILE A 28 -2.30 -0.61 4.97
N GLN A 29 -1.36 -0.26 5.84
CA GLN A 29 -0.05 0.26 5.43
C GLN A 29 0.74 -0.77 4.62
N ALA A 30 0.82 -2.01 5.11
CA ALA A 30 1.44 -3.10 4.36
C ALA A 30 0.73 -3.34 3.02
N GLY A 31 -0.61 -3.31 3.01
CA GLY A 31 -1.42 -3.37 1.80
C GLY A 31 -1.10 -2.27 0.79
N LEU A 32 -0.96 -1.02 1.23
CA LEU A 32 -0.58 0.12 0.38
C LEU A 32 0.78 -0.10 -0.28
N LEU A 33 1.79 -0.52 0.49
CA LEU A 33 3.13 -0.79 -0.03
C LEU A 33 3.13 -1.94 -1.05
N VAL A 34 2.48 -3.06 -0.74
CA VAL A 34 2.38 -4.22 -1.64
C VAL A 34 1.60 -3.86 -2.91
N ALA A 35 0.49 -3.15 -2.78
CA ALA A 35 -0.31 -2.74 -3.93
C ALA A 35 0.45 -1.81 -4.87
N ALA A 36 1.27 -0.90 -4.34
CA ALA A 36 2.12 -0.04 -5.16
C ALA A 36 3.27 -0.82 -5.81
N LYS A 37 3.90 -1.75 -5.07
CA LYS A 37 4.99 -2.60 -5.58
C LYS A 37 4.53 -3.50 -6.74
N LEU A 38 3.30 -4.00 -6.67
CA LEU A 38 2.68 -4.85 -7.69
C LEU A 38 1.94 -4.06 -8.78
N ASP A 39 2.02 -2.73 -8.78
CA ASP A 39 1.30 -1.85 -9.71
C ASP A 39 -0.24 -2.00 -9.69
N ILE A 40 -0.80 -2.52 -8.59
CA ILE A 40 -2.25 -2.69 -8.41
C ILE A 40 -2.92 -1.34 -8.12
N ALA A 41 -2.28 -0.49 -7.32
CA ALA A 41 -2.74 0.87 -7.03
C ALA A 41 -1.57 1.77 -6.59
N ARG A 42 -1.49 2.98 -7.16
CA ARG A 42 -0.51 4.02 -6.79
C ARG A 42 -1.14 5.28 -6.22
N ASP A 43 -2.39 5.17 -5.79
CA ASP A 43 -3.13 6.28 -5.20
C ASP A 43 -4.20 5.81 -4.22
N SER A 44 -4.57 6.70 -3.30
CA SER A 44 -5.50 6.44 -2.21
C SER A 44 -6.88 5.98 -2.68
N ARG A 45 -7.37 6.49 -3.81
CA ARG A 45 -8.74 6.22 -4.29
C ARG A 45 -8.83 4.88 -4.99
N SER A 46 -7.85 4.56 -5.82
CA SER A 46 -7.77 3.25 -6.49
C SER A 46 -7.60 2.14 -5.48
N PHE A 47 -6.75 2.34 -4.46
CA PHE A 47 -6.55 1.37 -3.38
C PHE A 47 -7.85 1.13 -2.59
N ALA A 48 -8.47 2.21 -2.09
CA ALA A 48 -9.75 2.15 -1.36
C ALA A 48 -10.82 1.38 -2.14
N ARG A 49 -10.99 1.71 -3.43
CA ARG A 49 -11.99 1.08 -4.29
C ARG A 49 -11.72 -0.41 -4.54
N LYS A 50 -10.47 -0.78 -4.84
CA LYS A 50 -10.10 -2.17 -5.17
C LYS A 50 -10.22 -3.09 -3.97
N LEU A 51 -9.91 -2.58 -2.77
CA LEU A 51 -9.87 -3.37 -1.54
C LEU A 51 -11.16 -3.24 -0.70
N GLY A 52 -12.12 -2.41 -1.15
CA GLY A 52 -13.37 -2.19 -0.41
C GLY A 52 -13.20 -1.46 0.92
N ILE A 53 -12.16 -0.61 1.05
CA ILE A 53 -11.82 0.10 2.29
C ILE A 53 -12.32 1.55 2.19
N ALA A 54 -12.80 2.10 3.31
CA ALA A 54 -13.17 3.51 3.39
C ALA A 54 -11.99 4.43 3.02
N HIS A 55 -12.21 5.36 2.08
CA HIS A 55 -11.14 6.26 1.59
C HIS A 55 -10.53 7.11 2.70
N SER A 56 -11.32 7.57 3.68
CA SER A 56 -10.82 8.31 4.85
C SER A 56 -9.83 7.51 5.68
N LEU A 57 -10.06 6.20 5.87
CA LEU A 57 -9.13 5.32 6.58
C LEU A 57 -7.84 5.13 5.78
N VAL A 58 -7.95 4.96 4.46
CA VAL A 58 -6.77 4.90 3.58
C VAL A 58 -5.96 6.19 3.66
N LEU A 59 -6.61 7.36 3.68
CA LEU A 59 -5.92 8.65 3.81
C LEU A 59 -5.19 8.79 5.16
N ARG A 60 -5.81 8.37 6.26
CA ARG A 60 -5.17 8.36 7.58
C ARG A 60 -3.89 7.53 7.55
N GLU A 61 -3.99 6.28 7.09
CA GLU A 61 -2.87 5.35 7.09
C GLU A 61 -1.76 5.78 6.11
N LEU A 62 -2.14 6.33 4.95
CA LEU A 62 -1.20 6.82 3.95
C LEU A 62 -0.42 8.05 4.42
N ASN A 63 -1.07 9.00 5.11
CA ASN A 63 -0.35 10.14 5.69
C ASN A 63 0.57 9.70 6.83
N ALA A 64 0.12 8.81 7.72
CA ALA A 64 0.96 8.24 8.78
C ALA A 64 2.17 7.48 8.20
N LEU A 65 2.00 6.79 7.08
CA LEU A 65 3.09 6.10 6.40
C LEU A 65 4.06 7.07 5.70
N ALA A 66 3.57 8.18 5.17
CA ALA A 66 4.40 9.24 4.57
C ALA A 66 5.26 10.00 5.61
N GLU A 67 4.85 10.01 6.87
CA GLU A 67 5.66 10.55 7.98
C GLU A 67 6.85 9.65 8.32
N ARG A 68 6.79 8.35 7.95
CA ARG A 68 7.90 7.41 8.15
C ARG A 68 8.90 7.56 7.02
N GLN A 69 10.12 7.96 7.38
CA GLN A 69 11.21 8.13 6.41
C GLN A 69 11.46 6.83 5.62
N GLY A 70 11.56 6.95 4.30
CA GLY A 70 11.94 5.86 3.41
C GLY A 70 10.85 4.81 3.13
N MET A 71 9.59 5.05 3.53
CA MET A 71 8.49 4.12 3.23
C MET A 71 7.81 4.43 1.90
N LEU A 72 7.46 5.70 1.67
CA LEU A 72 6.88 6.20 0.43
C LEU A 72 7.01 7.72 0.35
N GLU A 73 6.78 8.27 -0.84
CA GLU A 73 6.73 9.71 -1.08
C GLU A 73 5.39 10.08 -1.73
N ILE A 74 4.71 11.10 -1.19
CA ILE A 74 3.50 11.65 -1.80
C ILE A 74 3.90 12.64 -2.90
N VAL A 75 3.68 12.27 -4.15
CA VAL A 75 4.09 13.04 -5.34
C VAL A 75 3.02 13.99 -5.86
N LYS A 76 1.75 13.74 -5.52
CA LYS A 76 0.64 14.62 -5.92
C LYS A 76 -0.51 14.55 -4.93
N ARG A 77 -1.09 15.72 -4.64
CA ARG A 77 -2.31 15.87 -3.84
C ARG A 77 -3.38 16.55 -4.68
N ASP A 78 -4.52 15.90 -4.84
CA ASP A 78 -5.70 16.49 -5.47
C ASP A 78 -6.65 17.02 -4.37
N GLN A 79 -6.75 18.34 -4.26
CA GLN A 79 -7.52 18.98 -3.19
C GLN A 79 -9.04 18.83 -3.35
N LYS A 80 -9.55 18.64 -4.57
CA LYS A 80 -11.00 18.51 -4.81
C LYS A 80 -11.50 17.12 -4.45
N THR A 81 -10.69 16.10 -4.73
CA THR A 81 -11.07 14.69 -4.54
C THR A 81 -10.40 14.05 -3.32
N MET A 82 -9.55 14.80 -2.62
CA MET A 82 -8.70 14.30 -1.53
C MET A 82 -7.91 13.06 -1.95
N ARG A 83 -7.48 13.00 -3.21
CA ARG A 83 -6.69 11.88 -3.75
C ARG A 83 -5.21 12.15 -3.54
N LEU A 84 -4.52 11.19 -2.95
CA LEU A 84 -3.07 11.22 -2.79
C LEU A 84 -2.46 10.20 -3.74
N HIS A 85 -1.54 10.65 -4.59
CA HIS A 85 -0.68 9.79 -5.40
C HIS A 85 0.68 9.68 -4.73
N TYR A 86 1.25 8.48 -4.76
CA TYR A 86 2.51 8.20 -4.09
C TYR A 86 3.38 7.24 -4.89
N ILE A 87 4.68 7.27 -4.61
CA ILE A 87 5.67 6.35 -5.15
C ILE A 87 6.41 5.68 -4.00
N LEU A 88 6.89 4.45 -4.25
CA LEU A 88 7.83 3.80 -3.35
C LEU A 88 9.24 4.29 -3.68
N PRO A 89 10.11 4.50 -2.68
CA PRO A 89 11.52 4.75 -2.95
C PRO A 89 12.12 3.56 -3.68
N PRO A 90 13.19 3.79 -4.48
CA PRO A 90 13.91 2.70 -5.09
C PRO A 90 14.35 1.71 -4.02
N SER A 91 14.04 0.43 -4.21
CA SER A 91 14.49 -0.62 -3.32
C SER A 91 16.00 -0.65 -3.39
N SER A 92 16.68 0.01 -2.46
CA SER A 92 18.12 -0.15 -2.30
C SER A 92 18.31 -1.57 -1.79
N SER A 93 18.55 -2.50 -2.71
CA SER A 93 19.06 -3.83 -2.38
C SER A 93 20.33 -3.62 -1.56
N ARG A 94 20.27 -3.90 -0.27
CA ARG A 94 21.46 -4.15 0.55
C ARG A 94 21.52 -5.63 0.84
#